data_AF-A0AAJ6LMZ2-F1
#
_entry.id   AF-A0AAJ6LMZ2-F1
#
_cell.length_a   1.000
_cell.length_b   1.000
_cell.length_c   1.000
_cell.angle_alpha   90.00
_cell.angle_beta   90.00
_cell.angle_gamma   90.00
#
_symmetry.space_group_name_H-M   'P 1'
#
loop_
_entity.id
_entity.type
_entity.pdbx_description
1 polymer ?
#
loop_
_entity_poly.entity_id
_entity_poly.type
_entity_poly.pdbx_seq_one_letter_code
_entity_poly.pdbx_strand_id
1 'polypeptide(L)'
;MGIIAESTDGTPAGAAWLRNFPEGDKPGISGPELTIAIAPSYRRQHLAKRIMAQLYQAANALNIKTLKLGVYQKKCACPCVL
;
A
#
# COMPACT_ATOMS: atom_id res chain seq x y z
N MET A 1 -3.83 -8.24 6.94
CA MET A 1 -3.20 -8.80 5.72
C MET A 1 -2.18 -7.80 5.20
N GLY A 2 -0.97 -8.23 4.85
CA GLY A 2 0.08 -7.35 4.35
C GLY A 2 1.14 -8.09 3.55
N ILE A 3 1.88 -7.31 2.76
CA ILE A 3 2.98 -7.75 1.90
C ILE A 3 4.21 -6.94 2.31
N ILE A 4 5.32 -7.63 2.54
CA ILE A 4 6.64 -7.02 2.77
C ILE A 4 7.50 -7.38 1.56
N ALA A 5 8.18 -6.39 1.00
CA ALA A 5 9.20 -6.61 0.00
C ALA A 5 10.58 -6.41 0.61
N GLU A 6 11.46 -7.37 0.36
CA GLU A 6 12.84 -7.40 0.86
C GLU A 6 13.79 -7.44 -0.34
N SER A 7 14.99 -6.89 -0.18
CA SER A 7 16.09 -7.16 -1.11
C SER A 7 16.68 -8.55 -0.87
N THR A 8 17.61 -8.96 -1.74
CA THR A 8 18.24 -10.28 -1.71
C THR A 8 19.02 -10.59 -0.43
N ASP A 9 19.39 -9.55 0.33
CA ASP A 9 20.05 -9.61 1.63
C ASP A 9 19.07 -9.61 2.81
N GLY A 10 17.76 -9.61 2.56
CA GLY A 10 16.72 -9.54 3.58
C GLY A 10 16.39 -8.12 4.08
N THR A 11 17.01 -7.07 3.53
CA THR A 11 16.71 -5.69 3.95
C THR A 11 15.30 -5.28 3.50
N PRO A 12 14.42 -4.79 4.39
CA PRO A 12 13.08 -4.34 4.01
C PRO A 12 13.10 -3.12 3.08
N ALA A 13 12.59 -3.29 1.86
CA ALA A 13 12.55 -2.25 0.82
C ALA A 13 11.20 -1.53 0.75
N GLY A 14 10.13 -2.17 1.19
CA GLY A 14 8.79 -1.58 1.23
C GLY A 14 7.74 -2.53 1.78
N ALA A 15 6.57 -1.98 2.12
CA ALA A 15 5.46 -2.77 2.63
C ALA A 15 4.11 -2.14 2.24
N ALA A 16 3.09 -2.98 2.17
CA ALA A 16 1.70 -2.55 2.13
C ALA A 16 0.82 -3.45 2.97
N TRP A 17 -0.17 -2.90 3.65
CA TRP A 17 -1.14 -3.68 4.41
C TRP A 17 -2.52 -3.04 4.41
N LEU A 18 -3.52 -3.86 4.70
CA LEU A 18 -4.90 -3.44 4.90
C LEU A 18 -5.24 -3.40 6.39
N ARG A 19 -5.77 -2.27 6.84
CA ARG A 19 -6.35 -2.09 8.17
C ARG A 19 -7.86 -2.21 8.07
N ASN A 20 -8.44 -3.15 8.81
CA ASN A 20 -9.88 -3.20 9.00
C ASN A 20 -10.19 -2.53 10.34
N PHE A 21 -11.04 -1.50 10.34
CA PHE A 21 -11.51 -0.94 11.61
C PHE A 21 -12.89 -1.51 11.89
N PRO A 22 -13.21 -1.82 13.16
CA PRO A 22 -14.54 -2.22 13.56
C PRO A 22 -15.59 -1.15 13.19
N GLU A 23 -16.83 -1.59 12.96
CA GLU A 23 -17.94 -0.67 12.75
C GLU A 23 -18.10 0.23 13.99
N GLY A 24 -18.22 1.54 13.77
CA GLY A 24 -18.41 2.53 14.83
C GLY A 24 -17.22 3.45 15.11
N ASP A 25 -16.03 3.11 14.61
CA ASP A 25 -14.79 3.84 14.98
C ASP A 25 -14.13 4.51 13.77
N LYS A 26 -14.75 5.55 13.16
CA LYS A 26 -14.09 6.27 12.04
C LYS A 26 -14.53 7.73 11.80
N PRO A 27 -13.59 8.70 11.88
CA PRO A 27 -13.52 9.77 10.89
C PRO A 27 -13.10 9.20 9.52
N GLY A 28 -13.77 9.62 8.44
CA GLY A 28 -13.24 9.51 7.07
C GLY A 28 -13.94 8.51 6.15
N ILE A 29 -13.65 7.20 6.23
CA ILE A 29 -14.27 6.23 5.31
C ILE A 29 -14.38 4.80 5.89
N SER A 30 -15.60 4.25 5.98
CA SER A 30 -15.86 2.85 6.36
C SER A 30 -15.18 1.83 5.41
N GLY A 31 -14.80 0.66 5.93
CA GLY A 31 -14.14 -0.41 5.16
C GLY A 31 -12.60 -0.50 5.31
N PRO A 32 -11.94 -1.40 4.52
CA PRO A 32 -10.51 -1.67 4.58
C PRO A 32 -9.66 -0.50 4.06
N GLU A 33 -8.79 0.04 4.92
CA GLU A 33 -7.87 1.13 4.59
C GLU A 33 -6.50 0.58 4.20
N LEU A 34 -6.00 1.05 3.05
CA LEU A 34 -4.67 0.74 2.55
C LEU A 34 -3.62 1.65 3.20
N THR A 35 -2.54 1.04 3.69
CA THR A 35 -1.29 1.73 3.99
C THR A 35 -0.19 1.15 3.11
N ILE A 36 0.64 2.01 2.50
CA ILE A 36 1.77 1.59 1.67
C ILE A 36 2.95 2.56 1.84
N ALA A 37 4.16 2.00 1.92
CA ALA A 37 5.40 2.76 1.93
C ALA A 37 6.51 2.03 1.19
N ILE A 38 7.34 2.80 0.48
CA ILE A 38 8.57 2.33 -0.17
C ILE A 38 9.73 3.18 0.32
N ALA A 39 10.80 2.53 0.78
CA ALA A 39 12.03 3.20 1.18
C ALA A 39 12.60 4.03 0.00
N PRO A 40 13.06 5.27 0.20
CA PRO A 40 13.46 6.17 -0.88
C PRO A 40 14.46 5.57 -1.88
N SER A 41 15.45 4.82 -1.40
CA SER A 41 16.47 4.13 -2.21
C SER A 41 15.91 3.07 -3.17
N TYR A 42 14.70 2.56 -2.90
CA TYR A 42 14.02 1.53 -3.70
C TYR A 42 12.87 2.08 -4.54
N ARG A 43 12.69 3.41 -4.58
CA ARG A 43 11.66 4.05 -5.43
C ARG A 43 12.05 3.99 -6.90
N ARG A 44 11.06 4.22 -7.78
CA ARG A 44 11.20 4.23 -9.25
C ARG A 44 11.60 2.88 -9.87
N GLN A 45 11.61 1.80 -9.09
CA GLN A 45 11.93 0.43 -9.56
C GLN A 45 10.68 -0.46 -9.72
N HIS A 46 9.50 0.15 -9.89
CA HIS A 46 8.20 -0.53 -9.96
C HIS A 46 7.83 -1.39 -8.73
N LEU A 47 8.54 -1.23 -7.61
CA LEU A 47 8.32 -2.04 -6.41
C LEU A 47 6.90 -1.91 -5.86
N ALA A 48 6.38 -0.68 -5.76
CA ALA A 48 5.01 -0.43 -5.33
C ALA A 48 3.98 -1.17 -6.20
N LYS A 49 4.18 -1.23 -7.52
CA LYS A 49 3.29 -1.95 -8.44
C LYS A 49 3.27 -3.45 -8.13
N ARG A 50 4.43 -4.05 -7.87
CA ARG A 50 4.56 -5.48 -7.54
C ARG A 50 3.92 -5.81 -6.19
N ILE A 51 4.18 -4.99 -5.17
CA ILE A 51 3.54 -5.13 -3.84
C ILE A 51 2.02 -5.04 -3.96
N MET A 52 1.50 -4.04 -4.68
CA MET A 52 0.06 -3.87 -4.86
C MET A 52 -0.58 -5.03 -5.62
N ALA A 53 0.08 -5.59 -6.63
CA ALA A 53 -0.42 -6.76 -7.35
C ALA A 53 -0.64 -7.95 -6.41
N GLN A 54 0.33 -8.24 -5.54
CA GLN A 54 0.22 -9.32 -4.55
C GLN A 54 -0.86 -9.00 -3.51
N LEU A 55 -0.94 -7.75 -3.04
CA LEU A 55 -1.95 -7.34 -2.07
C LEU A 55 -3.37 -7.47 -2.64
N TYR A 56 -3.58 -7.11 -3.91
CA TYR A 56 -4.87 -7.27 -4.58
C TYR A 56 -5.25 -8.74 -4.76
N GLN A 57 -4.30 -9.60 -5.12
CA GLN A 57 -4.53 -11.04 -5.19
C GLN A 57 -4.98 -11.59 -3.83
N ALA A 58 -4.27 -11.23 -2.75
CA ALA A 58 -4.60 -11.65 -1.41
C ALA A 58 -5.96 -11.08 -0.93
N ALA A 59 -6.26 -9.82 -1.24
CA ALA A 59 -7.54 -9.18 -0.93
C ALA A 59 -8.72 -9.87 -1.65
N ASN A 60 -8.54 -10.18 -2.94
CA ASN A 60 -9.57 -10.84 -3.74
C ASN A 60 -9.85 -12.26 -3.25
N ALA A 61 -8.83 -13.00 -2.80
CA ALA A 61 -8.99 -14.32 -2.18
C ALA A 61 -9.84 -14.28 -0.90
N LEU A 62 -9.86 -13.13 -0.21
CA LEU A 62 -10.70 -12.87 0.97
C LEU A 62 -12.03 -12.16 0.64
N ASN A 63 -12.41 -12.11 -0.64
CA ASN A 63 -13.60 -11.43 -1.14
C ASN A 63 -13.66 -9.92 -0.81
N ILE A 64 -12.51 -9.27 -0.58
CA ILE A 64 -12.43 -7.82 -0.37
C ILE A 64 -12.38 -7.15 -1.76
N LYS A 65 -13.48 -6.49 -2.14
CA LYS A 65 -13.64 -5.89 -3.48
C LYS A 65 -13.26 -4.42 -3.56
N THR A 66 -13.11 -3.74 -2.43
CA THR A 66 -12.82 -2.31 -2.39
C THR A 66 -11.79 -2.02 -1.32
N LEU A 67 -10.73 -1.29 -1.73
CA LEU A 67 -9.69 -0.78 -0.86
C LEU A 67 -9.72 0.75 -0.91
N LYS A 68 -9.52 1.39 0.23
CA LYS A 68 -9.60 2.85 0.36
C LYS A 68 -8.26 3.43 0.81
N LEU A 69 -7.85 4.55 0.23
CA LEU A 69 -6.59 5.22 0.57
C LEU A 69 -6.85 6.72 0.69
N GLY A 70 -6.57 7.29 1.86
CA GLY A 70 -6.46 8.73 2.04
C GLY A 70 -5.09 9.23 1.59
N VAL A 71 -5.05 10.24 0.73
CA VAL A 71 -3.80 10.89 0.31
C VAL A 71 -3.88 12.36 0.67
N TYR A 72 -2.84 12.89 1.33
CA TYR A 72 -2.72 14.32 1.58
C TYR A 72 -2.62 15.07 0.25
N GLN A 73 -3.45 16.09 0.06
CA GLN A 73 -3.56 16.85 -1.20
C GLN A 73 -2.23 17.46 -1.70
N LYS A 74 -1.27 17.73 -0.81
CA LYS A 74 0.07 18.23 -1.17
C LYS A 74 1.09 17.14 -1.52
N LYS A 75 0.74 15.85 -1.47
CA LYS A 75 1.63 14.75 -1.86
C LYS A 75 1.57 14.51 -3.37
N CYS A 76 2.21 15.39 -4.14
CA CYS A 76 2.70 15.02 -5.46
C CYS A 76 4.06 14.34 -5.28
N ALA A 77 4.15 13.03 -5.55
CA ALA A 77 5.45 12.45 -5.83
C ALA A 77 5.95 13.14 -7.11
N CYS A 78 6.87 14.11 -6.95
CA CYS A 78 7.28 15.08 -7.97
C CYS A 78 7.36 14.50 -9.40
N PRO A 79 6.93 15.24 -10.43
CA PRO A 79 6.92 14.78 -11.82
C PRO A 79 8.35 14.45 -12.29
N CYS A 80 8.44 13.50 -13.22
CA CYS A 80 9.67 13.21 -13.95
C CYS A 80 10.30 14.52 -14.46
N VAL A 81 11.52 14.82 -14.02
CA VAL A 81 12.43 15.64 -14.82
C VAL A 81 13.05 14.66 -15.82
N LEU A 82 12.57 14.73 -17.06
CA LEU A 82 13.27 14.20 -18.24
C LEU A 82 14.24 15.27 -18.74
#